data_AF-A0A9X8P6G2-F1
#
_entry.id   AF-A0A9X8P6G2-F1
#
_cell.length_a   1.000
_cell.length_b   1.000
_cell.length_c   1.000
_cell.angle_alpha   90.00
_cell.angle_beta   90.00
_cell.angle_gamma   90.00
#
_symmetry.space_group_name_H-M   'P 1'
#
loop_
_entity.id
_entity.type
_entity.pdbx_description
1 polymer ?
#
loop_
_entity_poly.entity_id
_entity_poly.type
_entity_poly.pdbx_seq_one_letter_code
_entity_poly.pdbx_strand_id
1 'polypeptide(L)'
;MNDQEIEKELLENGFTQNDINFMRKIISRGEDSEETLQRLIHTLRTRFYNGCFLFVIIIAAFTINFIFNTRADLIEFFVYFFVMMLSIFLVYHIGPMKLAYKSYKLIKGQEHE
;
A
#
# COMPACT_ATOMS: atom_id res chain seq x y z
N MET A 1 -10.90 20.85 8.69
CA MET A 1 -9.48 21.22 8.84
C MET A 1 -8.99 21.78 7.53
N ASN A 2 -8.15 22.81 7.56
CA ASN A 2 -7.53 23.34 6.34
C ASN A 2 -6.34 22.47 5.93
N ASP A 3 -5.96 22.45 4.65
CA ASP A 3 -4.85 21.61 4.14
C ASP A 3 -3.51 21.86 4.86
N GLN A 4 -3.29 23.08 5.37
CA GLN A 4 -2.09 23.41 6.14
C GLN A 4 -2.06 22.79 7.55
N GLU A 5 -3.21 22.59 8.19
CA GLU A 5 -3.29 21.90 9.48
C GLU A 5 -3.02 20.41 9.31
N ILE A 6 -3.60 19.80 8.27
CA ILE A 6 -3.38 18.38 7.94
C ILE A 6 -1.92 18.13 7.56
N GLU A 7 -1.29 19.05 6.83
CA GLU A 7 0.14 18.94 6.51
C GLU A 7 1.02 18.90 7.76
N LYS A 8 0.76 19.78 8.74
CA LYS A 8 1.47 19.75 10.02
C LYS A 8 1.27 18.44 10.76
N GLU A 9 0.03 17.98 10.85
CA GLU A 9 -0.32 16.72 11.51
C GLU A 9 0.37 15.51 10.86
N LEU A 10 0.46 15.49 9.52
CA LEU A 10 1.19 14.46 8.79
C LEU A 10 2.68 14.46 9.11
N LEU A 11 3.31 15.63 9.15
CA LEU A 11 4.73 15.77 9.50
C LEU A 11 5.00 15.29 10.93
N GLU A 12 4.14 15.65 11.88
CA GLU A 12 4.22 15.21 13.29
C GLU A 12 4.08 13.69 13.43
N ASN A 13 3.30 13.06 12.56
CA ASN A 13 3.10 11.61 12.53
C ASN A 13 4.11 10.83 11.67
N GLY A 14 5.21 11.49 11.25
CA GLY A 14 6.34 10.83 10.58
C GLY A 14 6.20 10.71 9.06
N PHE A 15 5.28 11.45 8.43
CA PHE A 15 5.35 11.71 6.99
C PHE A 15 6.49 12.69 6.71
N THR A 16 7.17 12.49 5.58
CA THR A 16 8.22 13.41 5.12
C THR A 16 7.64 14.43 4.17
N GLN A 17 8.30 15.57 3.98
CA GLN A 17 7.86 16.55 2.97
C GLN A 17 7.80 15.96 1.55
N ASN A 18 8.64 14.97 1.22
CA ASN A 18 8.54 14.24 -0.04
C ASN A 18 7.25 13.42 -0.14
N ASP A 19 6.79 12.81 0.95
CA ASP A 19 5.53 12.06 0.99
C ASP A 19 4.33 12.99 0.71
N ILE A 20 4.36 14.19 1.29
CA ILE A 20 3.31 15.21 1.15
C ILE A 20 3.30 15.81 -0.25
N ASN A 21 4.47 16.13 -0.81
CA ASN A 21 4.58 16.57 -2.20
C ASN A 21 4.11 15.50 -3.19
N PHE A 22 4.37 14.22 -2.90
CA PHE A 22 3.86 13.12 -3.70
C PHE A 22 2.33 13.00 -3.60
N MET A 23 1.76 13.15 -2.41
CA MET A 23 0.30 13.19 -2.21
C MET A 23 -0.34 14.37 -2.95
N ARG A 24 0.22 15.59 -2.83
CA ARG A 24 -0.23 16.76 -3.61
C ARG A 24 -0.14 16.53 -5.11
N LYS A 25 0.92 15.86 -5.58
CA LYS A 25 1.10 15.51 -6.99
C LYS A 25 0.08 14.49 -7.49
N ILE A 26 -0.39 13.59 -6.62
CA ILE A 26 -1.49 12.67 -6.93
C ILE A 26 -2.80 13.45 -7.05
N ILE A 27 -3.10 14.33 -6.08
CA ILE A 27 -4.30 15.19 -6.10
C ILE A 27 -4.31 16.06 -7.35
N SER A 28 -3.19 16.71 -7.69
CA SER A 28 -3.09 17.56 -8.89
C SER A 28 -3.19 16.79 -10.20
N ARG A 29 -3.04 15.46 -10.17
CA ARG A 29 -3.23 14.57 -11.32
C ARG A 29 -4.64 13.99 -11.39
N GLY A 30 -5.39 14.01 -10.29
CA GLY A 30 -6.79 13.65 -10.25
C GLY A 30 -7.63 14.73 -10.91
N GLU A 31 -8.63 14.32 -11.66
CA GLU A 31 -9.56 15.24 -12.35
C GLU A 31 -10.54 15.91 -11.36
N ASP A 32 -10.69 15.33 -10.16
CA ASP A 32 -11.51 15.87 -9.08
C ASP A 32 -10.78 16.92 -8.25
N SER A 33 -11.12 18.18 -8.51
CA SER A 33 -10.65 19.36 -7.76
C SER A 33 -11.08 19.42 -6.28
N GLU A 34 -11.93 18.49 -5.82
CA GLU A 34 -12.36 18.34 -4.41
C GLU A 34 -11.55 17.29 -3.62
N GLU A 35 -10.56 16.62 -4.22
CA GLU A 35 -9.70 15.71 -3.47
C GLU A 35 -8.78 16.48 -2.50
N THR A 36 -9.16 16.51 -1.22
CA THR A 36 -8.31 17.03 -0.14
C THR A 36 -7.30 15.98 0.33
N LEU A 37 -6.22 16.44 0.98
CA LEU A 37 -5.19 15.57 1.55
C LEU A 37 -5.80 14.52 2.50
N GLN A 38 -6.85 14.89 3.23
CA GLN A 38 -7.61 13.99 4.12
C GLN A 38 -8.32 12.86 3.37
N ARG A 39 -9.04 13.18 2.29
CA ARG A 39 -9.70 12.17 1.46
C ARG A 39 -8.68 11.24 0.84
N LEU A 40 -7.56 11.77 0.37
CA LEU A 40 -6.49 10.96 -0.21
C LEU A 40 -5.92 9.97 0.82
N ILE A 41 -5.69 10.37 2.08
CA ILE A 41 -5.25 9.47 3.15
C ILE A 41 -6.26 8.33 3.38
N HIS A 42 -7.55 8.65 3.42
CA HIS A 42 -8.61 7.67 3.61
C HIS A 42 -8.69 6.69 2.43
N THR A 43 -8.58 7.18 1.20
CA THR A 43 -8.51 6.38 -0.02
C THR A 43 -7.24 5.54 -0.08
N LEU A 44 -6.10 6.08 0.34
CA LEU A 44 -4.83 5.35 0.46
C LEU A 44 -4.94 4.23 1.50
N ARG A 45 -5.63 4.43 2.63
CA ARG A 45 -5.91 3.38 3.61
C ARG A 45 -6.72 2.25 2.97
N THR A 46 -7.81 2.54 2.26
CA THR A 46 -8.60 1.49 1.58
C THR A 46 -7.77 0.77 0.51
N ARG A 47 -6.96 1.51 -0.26
CA ARG A 47 -6.02 0.92 -1.23
C ARG A 47 -4.91 0.11 -0.55
N PHE A 48 -4.51 0.45 0.68
CA PHE A 48 -3.61 -0.36 1.50
C PHE A 48 -4.21 -1.74 1.80
N TYR A 49 -5.46 -1.76 2.25
CA TYR A 49 -6.18 -2.99 2.53
C TYR A 49 -6.33 -3.85 1.28
N ASN A 50 -6.70 -3.25 0.14
CA ASN A 50 -6.78 -3.98 -1.12
C ASN A 50 -5.41 -4.52 -1.56
N GLY A 51 -4.33 -3.75 -1.40
CA GLY A 51 -2.97 -4.20 -1.71
C GLY A 51 -2.50 -5.33 -0.78
N CYS A 52 -2.78 -5.22 0.51
CA CYS A 52 -2.48 -6.26 1.50
C CYS A 52 -3.30 -7.54 1.23
N PHE A 53 -4.58 -7.39 0.88
CA PHE A 53 -5.47 -8.49 0.51
C PHE A 53 -4.97 -9.22 -0.74
N LEU A 54 -4.55 -8.49 -1.78
CA LEU A 54 -3.90 -9.07 -2.96
C LEU A 54 -2.62 -9.82 -2.60
N PHE A 55 -1.82 -9.27 -1.69
CA PHE A 55 -0.61 -9.92 -1.19
C PHE A 55 -0.92 -11.26 -0.50
N VAL A 56 -1.95 -11.28 0.36
CA VAL A 56 -2.44 -12.50 1.02
C VAL A 56 -2.92 -13.52 0.01
N ILE A 57 -3.66 -13.10 -1.03
CA ILE A 57 -4.12 -14.01 -2.11
C ILE A 57 -2.93 -14.65 -2.83
N ILE A 58 -1.91 -13.87 -3.19
CA ILE A 58 -0.72 -14.37 -3.90
C ILE A 58 0.02 -15.40 -3.05
N ILE A 59 0.24 -15.10 -1.76
CA ILE A 59 0.87 -16.02 -0.82
C ILE A 59 0.03 -17.28 -0.64
N ALA A 60 -1.28 -17.15 -0.49
CA ALA A 60 -2.18 -18.29 -0.34
C ALA A 60 -2.16 -19.18 -1.58
N ALA A 61 -2.23 -18.60 -2.78
CA ALA A 61 -2.15 -19.33 -4.04
C ALA A 61 -0.83 -20.10 -4.18
N PHE A 62 0.29 -19.46 -3.83
CA PHE A 62 1.61 -20.10 -3.80
C PHE A 62 1.68 -21.23 -2.77
N THR A 63 1.18 -21.01 -1.56
CA THR A 63 1.19 -21.99 -0.46
C THR A 63 0.34 -23.21 -0.80
N ILE A 64 -0.85 -23.01 -1.38
CA ILE A 64 -1.72 -24.09 -1.87
C ILE A 64 -0.98 -24.87 -2.97
N ASN A 65 -0.40 -24.18 -3.96
CA ASN A 65 0.39 -24.86 -4.99
C ASN A 65 1.53 -25.70 -4.38
N PHE A 66 2.26 -25.14 -3.42
CA PHE A 66 3.38 -25.83 -2.78
C PHE A 66 2.94 -27.07 -1.99
N ILE A 67 1.82 -27.00 -1.25
CA ILE A 67 1.31 -28.11 -0.44
C ILE A 67 0.77 -29.23 -1.33
N PHE A 68 -0.02 -28.90 -2.36
CA PHE A 68 -0.69 -29.91 -3.19
C PHE A 68 0.19 -30.43 -4.35
N ASN A 69 1.20 -29.66 -4.77
CA ASN A 69 2.15 -30.04 -5.82
C ASN A 69 3.50 -30.49 -5.23
N THR A 70 3.47 -31.40 -4.24
CA THR A 70 4.65 -31.88 -3.47
C THR A 70 5.70 -32.61 -4.32
N ARG A 71 5.42 -32.90 -5.60
CA ARG A 71 6.37 -33.52 -6.55
C ARG A 71 7.04 -32.52 -7.48
N ALA A 72 6.99 -31.23 -7.17
CA ALA A 72 7.62 -30.20 -7.99
C ALA A 72 9.13 -30.45 -8.10
N ASP A 73 9.62 -30.59 -9.32
CA ASP A 73 11.05 -30.59 -9.61
C ASP A 73 11.66 -29.26 -9.12
N LEU A 74 12.95 -29.28 -8.76
CA LEU A 74 13.66 -28.09 -8.27
C LEU A 74 13.49 -26.89 -9.21
N ILE A 75 13.45 -27.13 -10.52
CA ILE A 75 13.25 -26.10 -11.55
C ILE A 75 11.87 -25.45 -11.42
N GLU A 76 10.82 -26.24 -11.25
CA GLU A 76 9.45 -25.76 -11.11
C GLU A 76 9.30 -24.92 -9.83
N PHE A 77 9.90 -25.36 -8.72
CA PHE A 77 9.97 -24.59 -7.49
C PHE A 77 10.64 -23.21 -7.70
N PHE A 78 11.80 -23.17 -8.36
CA PHE A 78 12.50 -21.91 -8.65
C PHE A 78 11.67 -20.96 -9.52
N VAL A 79 10.95 -21.49 -10.52
CA VAL A 79 10.08 -20.68 -11.39
C VAL A 79 8.93 -20.07 -10.58
N TYR A 80 8.21 -20.87 -9.78
CA TYR A 80 7.12 -20.35 -8.96
C TYR A 80 7.62 -19.35 -7.92
N PHE A 81 8.76 -19.61 -7.30
CA PHE A 81 9.37 -18.69 -6.34
C PHE A 81 9.74 -17.35 -6.99
N PHE A 82 10.31 -17.39 -8.19
CA PHE A 82 10.64 -16.19 -8.95
C PHE A 82 9.40 -15.39 -9.34
N VAL A 83 8.35 -16.06 -9.83
CA VAL A 83 7.07 -15.42 -10.16
C VAL A 83 6.42 -14.80 -8.93
N MET A 84 6.47 -15.46 -7.77
CA MET A 84 6.00 -14.92 -6.50
C MET A 84 6.77 -13.64 -6.12
N MET A 85 8.11 -13.69 -6.14
CA MET A 85 8.97 -12.53 -5.86
C MET A 85 8.67 -11.36 -6.79
N LEU A 86 8.52 -11.61 -8.10
CA LEU A 86 8.18 -10.59 -9.09
C LEU A 86 6.79 -9.99 -8.82
N SER A 87 5.80 -10.82 -8.48
CA SER A 87 4.43 -10.37 -8.20
C SER A 87 4.38 -9.49 -6.95
N ILE A 88 5.10 -9.90 -5.90
CA ILE A 88 5.29 -9.11 -4.67
C ILE A 88 5.96 -7.77 -4.99
N PHE A 89 7.02 -7.79 -5.79
CA PHE A 89 7.75 -6.59 -6.19
C PHE A 89 6.85 -5.61 -6.96
N LEU A 90 6.07 -6.11 -7.93
CA LEU A 90 5.10 -5.31 -8.67
C LEU A 90 4.04 -4.71 -7.75
N VAL A 91 3.45 -5.50 -6.84
CA VAL A 91 2.45 -4.98 -5.88
C VAL A 91 3.06 -3.91 -4.97
N TYR A 92 4.30 -4.09 -4.51
CA TYR A 92 4.98 -3.15 -3.64
C TYR A 92 5.35 -1.83 -4.35
N HIS A 93 5.73 -1.89 -5.63
CA HIS A 93 6.13 -0.70 -6.40
C HIS A 93 4.95 0.02 -7.08
N ILE A 94 3.93 -0.72 -7.52
CA ILE A 94 2.73 -0.15 -8.17
C ILE A 94 1.81 0.48 -7.12
N GLY A 95 1.69 -0.11 -5.94
CA GLY A 95 0.98 0.49 -4.82
C GLY A 95 1.89 1.46 -4.04
N PRO A 96 1.41 2.63 -3.60
CA PRO A 96 2.14 3.46 -2.63
C PRO A 96 2.07 2.82 -1.23
N MET A 97 2.49 1.56 -1.09
CA MET A 97 2.33 0.73 0.12
C MET A 97 2.95 1.37 1.35
N LYS A 98 4.08 2.06 1.19
CA LYS A 98 4.74 2.79 2.28
C LYS A 98 3.91 3.97 2.79
N LEU A 99 3.32 4.76 1.89
CA LEU A 99 2.41 5.85 2.27
C LEU A 99 1.11 5.29 2.87
N ALA A 100 0.60 4.23 2.27
CA ALA A 100 -0.65 3.58 2.64
C ALA A 100 -0.56 2.94 4.04
N TYR A 101 0.60 2.37 4.43
CA TYR A 101 0.88 1.93 5.80
C TYR A 101 0.95 3.10 6.79
N LYS A 102 1.63 4.21 6.44
CA LYS A 102 1.68 5.41 7.29
C LYS A 102 0.28 6.00 7.49
N SER A 103 -0.56 6.03 6.44
CA SER A 103 -1.95 6.46 6.51
C SER A 103 -2.79 5.57 7.43
N TYR A 104 -2.59 4.25 7.37
CA TYR A 104 -3.23 3.31 8.30
C TYR A 104 -2.82 3.57 9.75
N LYS A 105 -1.52 3.74 10.02
CA LYS A 105 -1.00 4.01 11.37
C LYS A 105 -1.56 5.32 11.94
N LEU A 106 -1.63 6.38 11.13
CA LEU A 106 -2.20 7.67 11.52
C LEU A 106 -3.67 7.52 11.97
N ILE A 107 -4.52 6.94 11.11
CA ILE A 107 -5.96 6.81 11.41
C ILE A 107 -6.20 5.91 12.62
N LYS A 108 -5.43 4.82 12.76
CA LYS A 108 -5.51 3.96 13.95
C LYS A 108 -5.09 4.69 15.23
N GLY A 109 -4.15 5.62 15.15
CA GLY A 109 -3.77 6.46 16.29
C GLY A 109 -4.89 7.39 16.72
N GLN A 110 -5.62 7.97 15.77
CA GLN A 110 -6.75 8.87 16.02
C GLN A 110 -8.02 8.18 16.52
N GLU A 111 -8.20 6.88 16.25
CA GLU A 111 -9.33 6.10 16.80
C GLU A 111 -9.17 5.77 18.30
N HIS A 112 -7.99 6.02 18.89
CA HIS A 112 -7.67 5.71 20.29
C HIS A 112 -7.52 6.96 21.20
N GLU A 113 -7.67 8.16 20.65
CA GLU A 113 -7.79 9.43 21.39
C GLU A 113 -9.26 9.85 21.53
#